data_AF-A0A2V8MP78-F1
#
_entry.id   AF-A0A2V8MP78-F1
#
_cell.length_a   1.000
_cell.length_b   1.000
_cell.length_c   1.000
_cell.angle_alpha   90.00
_cell.angle_beta   90.00
_cell.angle_gamma   90.00
#
_symmetry.space_group_name_H-M   'P 1'
#
loop_
_entity.id
_entity.type
_entity.pdbx_description
1 polymer ?
#
loop_
_entity_poly.entity_id
_entity_poly.type
_entity_poly.pdbx_seq_one_letter_code
_entity_poly.pdbx_strand_id
1 'polypeptide(L)'
;MMKFIEETSGIGELLLNGITVCEVRYRLSRYQGMIEESGLQVPGLHRIEGAIEFNERTDSQEWIGAPLTLKLQDGRMLGITLATTEGRILSEGHGPSKCLCC
;
A
#
# COMPACT_ATOMS: atom_id res chain seq x y z
N MET A 1 -10.44 -17.06 -1.84
CA MET A 1 -9.47 -16.70 -2.92
C MET A 1 -9.17 -15.19 -2.95
N MET A 2 -7.97 -14.77 -3.32
CA MET A 2 -7.65 -13.36 -3.67
C MET A 2 -7.82 -13.15 -5.18
N LYS A 3 -8.57 -12.13 -5.59
CA LYS A 3 -8.76 -11.75 -6.99
C LYS A 3 -8.02 -10.46 -7.30
N PHE A 4 -7.17 -10.46 -8.32
CA PHE A 4 -6.56 -9.24 -8.85
C PHE A 4 -7.62 -8.28 -9.39
N ILE A 5 -7.54 -7.01 -8.99
CA ILE A 5 -8.50 -5.97 -9.37
C ILE A 5 -7.88 -4.98 -10.34
N GLU A 6 -6.74 -4.42 -9.99
CA GLU A 6 -6.07 -3.37 -10.75
C GLU A 6 -4.58 -3.33 -10.43
N GLU A 7 -3.79 -2.86 -11.40
CA GLU A 7 -2.42 -2.38 -11.19
C GLU A 7 -2.41 -0.87 -11.46
N THR A 8 -1.77 -0.12 -10.58
CA THR A 8 -1.53 1.31 -10.76
C THR A 8 -0.06 1.62 -10.56
N SER A 9 0.46 2.55 -11.35
CA SER A 9 1.82 3.07 -11.19
C SER A 9 1.85 4.57 -11.36
N GLY A 10 2.87 5.20 -10.79
CA GLY A 10 3.00 6.65 -10.84
C GLY A 10 4.05 7.17 -9.87
N ILE A 11 3.94 8.46 -9.58
CA ILE A 11 4.77 9.17 -8.61
C ILE A 11 3.90 9.50 -7.40
N GLY A 12 4.42 9.28 -6.20
CA GLY A 12 3.71 9.52 -4.96
C GLY A 12 4.64 10.06 -3.89
N GLU A 13 4.05 10.45 -2.77
CA GLU A 13 4.77 10.93 -1.59
C GLU A 13 4.71 9.84 -0.52
N LEU A 14 5.86 9.53 0.08
CA LEU A 14 5.95 8.70 1.26
C LEU A 14 5.88 9.60 2.50
N LEU A 15 5.01 9.26 3.43
CA LEU A 15 4.81 9.99 4.67
C LEU A 15 5.12 9.09 5.86
N LEU A 16 5.83 9.64 6.85
CA LEU A 16 6.06 9.04 8.15
C LEU A 16 5.38 9.92 9.19
N ASN A 17 4.46 9.35 9.98
CA ASN A 17 3.66 10.09 10.97
C ASN A 17 2.97 11.35 10.41
N GLY A 18 2.51 11.28 9.15
CA GLY A 18 1.85 12.38 8.46
C GLY A 18 2.78 13.45 7.89
N ILE A 19 4.10 13.30 8.02
CA ILE A 19 5.11 14.20 7.45
C ILE A 19 5.68 13.56 6.18
N THR A 20 5.66 14.27 5.06
CA THR A 20 6.31 13.81 3.82
C THR A 20 7.82 13.66 4.03
N VAL A 21 8.33 12.46 3.82
CA VAL A 21 9.76 12.14 3.93
C VAL A 21 10.46 12.14 2.56
N CYS A 22 9.78 11.69 1.51
CA CYS A 22 10.31 11.75 0.14
C CYS A 22 9.24 11.51 -0.93
N GLU A 23 9.59 11.83 -2.17
CA GLU A 23 8.87 11.39 -3.36
C GLU A 23 9.42 10.02 -3.83
N VAL A 24 8.52 9.12 -4.25
CA VAL A 24 8.85 7.77 -4.73
C VAL A 24 8.07 7.46 -6.01
N ARG A 25 8.66 6.65 -6.90
CA ARG A 25 7.87 5.98 -7.94
C ARG A 25 7.24 4.74 -7.33
N TYR A 26 5.99 4.44 -7.68
CA TYR A 26 5.31 3.25 -7.18
C TYR A 26 4.77 2.40 -8.33
N ARG A 27 4.70 1.09 -8.07
CA ARG A 27 3.84 0.14 -8.79
C ARG A 27 3.10 -0.70 -7.75
N LEU A 28 1.78 -0.67 -7.80
CA LEU A 28 0.89 -1.29 -6.84
C LEU A 28 -0.11 -2.20 -7.54
N SER A 29 -0.26 -3.40 -7.02
CA SER A 29 -1.29 -4.36 -7.39
C SER A 29 -2.29 -4.48 -6.25
N ARG A 30 -3.57 -4.28 -6.57
CA ARG A 30 -4.66 -4.41 -5.60
C ARG A 30 -5.40 -5.71 -5.82
N TYR A 31 -5.64 -6.42 -4.72
CA TYR A 31 -6.38 -7.66 -4.67
C TYR A 31 -7.57 -7.54 -3.72
N GLN A 32 -8.66 -8.21 -4.07
CA GLN A 32 -9.89 -8.30 -3.29
C GLN A 32 -10.12 -9.74 -2.86
N GLY A 33 -10.43 -9.95 -1.58
CA GLY A 33 -10.87 -11.24 -1.08
C GLY A 33 -12.23 -11.61 -1.65
N MET A 34 -12.35 -12.84 -2.13
CA MET A 34 -13.57 -13.43 -2.71
C MET A 34 -13.91 -14.74 -1.99
N ILE A 35 -15.20 -14.95 -1.72
CA ILE A 35 -15.75 -16.24 -1.29
C ILE A 35 -15.84 -17.15 -2.51
N GLU A 36 -15.17 -18.31 -2.47
CA GLU A 36 -15.03 -19.18 -3.65
C GLU A 36 -16.36 -19.76 -4.14
N GLU A 37 -17.24 -20.13 -3.22
CA GLU A 37 -18.51 -20.78 -3.56
C GLU A 37 -19.54 -19.82 -4.18
N SER A 38 -19.56 -18.56 -3.73
CA SER A 38 -20.57 -17.58 -4.15
C SER A 38 -20.06 -16.54 -5.14
N GLY A 39 -18.72 -16.40 -5.28
CA GLY A 39 -18.11 -15.33 -6.04
C GLY A 39 -18.36 -13.94 -5.46
N LEU A 40 -18.85 -13.84 -4.21
CA LEU A 40 -19.06 -12.56 -3.53
C LEU A 40 -17.75 -12.02 -2.94
N GLN A 41 -17.63 -10.70 -2.88
CA GLN A 41 -16.51 -10.04 -2.21
C GLN A 41 -16.60 -10.24 -0.71
N VAL A 42 -15.48 -10.56 -0.07
CA VAL A 42 -15.35 -10.53 1.40
C VAL A 42 -15.17 -9.08 1.82
N PRO A 43 -16.15 -8.47 2.51
CA PRO A 43 -16.05 -7.07 2.91
C PRO A 43 -14.80 -6.82 3.75
N GLY A 44 -14.12 -5.73 3.44
CA GLY A 44 -12.89 -5.35 4.13
C GLY A 44 -11.66 -6.13 3.68
N LEU A 45 -11.74 -7.41 3.29
CA LEU A 45 -10.55 -8.18 2.95
C LEU A 45 -9.95 -7.71 1.61
N HIS A 46 -8.87 -6.93 1.68
CA HIS A 46 -8.11 -6.50 0.52
C HIS A 46 -6.62 -6.57 0.82
N ARG A 47 -5.84 -6.74 -0.24
CA ARG A 47 -4.39 -6.75 -0.16
C ARG A 47 -3.83 -5.81 -1.22
N ILE A 48 -2.83 -5.05 -0.83
CA ILE A 48 -2.02 -4.25 -1.73
C ILE A 48 -0.61 -4.81 -1.64
N GLU A 49 -0.08 -5.20 -2.79
CA GLU A 49 1.30 -5.62 -2.94
C GLU A 49 1.96 -4.71 -3.96
N GLY A 50 3.25 -4.47 -3.86
CA GLY A 50 3.92 -3.63 -4.83
C GLY A 50 5.37 -3.35 -4.51
N ALA A 51 5.90 -2.38 -5.23
CA ALA A 51 7.23 -1.84 -4.99
C ALA A 51 7.21 -0.32 -5.11
N ILE A 52 8.06 0.32 -4.32
CA ILE A 52 8.40 1.73 -4.44
C ILE A 52 9.88 1.87 -4.78
N GLU A 53 10.22 2.79 -5.68
CA GLU A 53 11.61 3.09 -6.03
C GLU A 53 12.00 4.42 -5.41
N PHE A 54 13.05 4.36 -4.59
CA PHE A 54 13.66 5.52 -3.98
C PHE A 54 14.62 6.21 -4.93
N ASN A 55 14.85 7.51 -4.73
CA ASN A 55 15.97 8.18 -5.38
C ASN A 55 17.30 7.67 -4.78
N GLU A 56 18.40 7.82 -5.51
CA GLU A 56 19.73 7.34 -5.10
C GLU A 56 20.28 8.00 -3.82
N ARG A 57 19.63 9.05 -3.31
CA ARG A 57 20.04 9.80 -2.12
C ARG A 57 19.25 9.42 -0.86
N THR A 58 18.20 8.61 -1.00
CA THR A 58 17.32 8.24 0.10
C THR A 58 17.78 6.92 0.71
N ASP A 59 18.20 6.96 1.97
CA ASP A 59 18.43 5.74 2.77
C ASP A 59 17.10 5.25 3.34
N SER A 60 16.62 4.11 2.83
CA SER A 60 15.34 3.53 3.24
C SER A 60 15.46 2.55 4.41
N GLN A 61 16.66 2.28 4.93
CA GLN A 61 16.85 1.27 5.99
C GLN A 61 16.03 1.58 7.24
N GLU A 62 15.96 2.86 7.61
CA GLU A 62 15.22 3.31 8.81
C GLU A 62 13.70 3.17 8.69
N TRP A 63 13.18 2.93 7.48
CA TRP A 63 11.74 2.83 7.22
C TRP A 63 11.25 1.39 7.06
N ILE A 64 12.15 0.40 7.04
CA ILE A 64 11.79 -1.01 6.95
C ILE A 64 11.02 -1.42 8.21
N GLY A 65 9.86 -2.03 8.03
CA GLY A 65 8.96 -2.42 9.11
C GLY A 65 8.20 -1.27 9.77
N ALA A 66 8.52 -0.01 9.45
CA ALA A 66 7.80 1.14 9.98
C ALA A 66 6.43 1.29 9.28
N PRO A 67 5.37 1.69 10.00
CA PRO A 67 4.10 2.06 9.38
C PRO A 67 4.28 3.37 8.62
N LEU A 68 4.09 3.33 7.32
CA LEU A 68 4.21 4.48 6.42
C LEU A 68 2.87 4.74 5.75
N THR A 69 2.71 5.94 5.21
CA THR A 69 1.59 6.27 4.33
C THR A 69 2.12 6.63 2.94
N LEU A 70 1.65 5.93 1.92
CA LEU A 70 1.90 6.28 0.52
C LEU A 70 0.72 7.12 0.01
N LYS A 71 0.98 8.39 -0.29
CA LYS A 71 0.04 9.28 -0.95
C LYS A 71 0.25 9.19 -2.47
N LEU A 72 -0.78 8.76 -3.18
CA LEU A 72 -0.76 8.61 -4.62
C LEU A 72 -1.03 9.95 -5.31
N GLN A 73 -0.60 10.08 -6.58
CA GLN A 73 -0.86 11.26 -7.42
C GLN A 73 -2.35 11.62 -7.55
N ASP A 74 -3.25 10.65 -7.41
CA ASP A 74 -4.70 10.87 -7.47
C ASP A 74 -5.32 11.32 -6.12
N GLY A 75 -4.46 11.54 -5.11
CA GLY A 75 -4.85 12.00 -3.78
C GLY A 75 -5.25 10.89 -2.80
N ARG A 76 -5.32 9.62 -3.23
CA ARG A 76 -5.55 8.49 -2.30
C ARG A 76 -4.36 8.32 -1.36
N MET A 77 -4.64 7.91 -0.12
CA MET A 77 -3.62 7.60 0.89
C MET A 77 -3.73 6.13 1.29
N LEU A 78 -2.60 5.43 1.29
CA LEU A 78 -2.51 4.01 1.61
C LEU A 78 -1.56 3.80 2.79
N GLY A 79 -2.02 3.18 3.87
CA GLY A 79 -1.13 2.67 4.90
C GLY A 79 -0.35 1.48 4.35
N ILE A 80 0.97 1.53 4.40
CA ILE A 80 1.86 0.50 3.86
C ILE A 80 2.98 0.19 4.86
N THR A 81 3.51 -1.03 4.76
CA THR A 81 4.75 -1.41 5.44
C THR A 81 5.81 -1.70 4.39
N LEU A 82 6.98 -1.08 4.55
CA LEU A 82 8.14 -1.38 3.72
C LEU A 82 8.76 -2.70 4.21
N ALA A 83 8.80 -3.71 3.35
CA ALA A 83 9.28 -5.04 3.70
C ALA A 83 10.79 -5.22 3.44
N THR A 84 11.34 -4.52 2.46
CA THR A 84 12.76 -4.65 2.06
C THR A 84 13.37 -3.32 1.62
N THR A 85 14.70 -3.24 1.60
CA THR A 85 15.46 -2.10 1.03
C THR A 85 15.23 -1.93 -0.47
N GLU A 86 14.83 -2.99 -1.19
CA GLU A 86 14.45 -2.94 -2.61
C GLU A 86 13.09 -2.25 -2.83
N GLY A 87 12.46 -1.77 -1.76
CA GLY A 87 11.20 -1.05 -1.87
C GLY A 87 9.96 -1.93 -1.93
N ARG A 88 10.06 -3.23 -1.64
CA ARG A 88 8.86 -4.10 -1.61
C ARG A 88 7.92 -3.62 -0.52
N ILE A 89 6.65 -3.47 -0.87
CA ILE A 89 5.62 -3.07 0.08
C ILE A 89 4.55 -4.15 0.21
N LEU A 90 4.04 -4.27 1.43
CA LEU A 90 2.86 -5.08 1.72
C LEU A 90 1.91 -4.23 2.57
N SER A 91 0.65 -4.26 2.19
CA SER A 91 -0.44 -3.79 3.04
C SER A 91 -1.56 -4.81 2.95
N GLU A 92 -1.88 -5.42 4.08
CA GLU A 92 -3.04 -6.27 4.23
C GLU A 92 -3.95 -5.60 5.24
N GLY A 93 -5.18 -5.29 4.82
CA GLY A 93 -6.09 -4.49 5.61
C GLY A 93 -7.52 -5.02 5.53
N HIS A 94 -8.28 -4.73 6.58
CA HIS A 94 -9.73 -4.86 6.61
C HIS A 94 -10.37 -3.50 6.27
N GLY A 95 -10.50 -3.18 4.99
CA GLY A 95 -11.10 -1.94 4.49
C GLY A 95 -10.35 -0.67 4.89
N PRO A 96 -10.82 0.52 4.47
CA PRO A 96 -10.18 1.77 4.85
C PRO A 96 -10.11 1.87 6.38
N SER A 97 -9.03 2.45 6.90
CA SER A 97 -8.75 2.68 8.33
C SER A 97 -9.78 3.56 9.07
N LYS A 98 -10.96 3.76 8.48
CA LYS A 98 -12.19 4.22 9.11
C LYS A 98 -13.25 3.12 9.02
N CYS A 99 -13.05 2.05 9.79
CA CYS A 99 -14.21 1.32 10.28
C CYS A 99 -14.98 2.28 11.19
N LEU A 100 -16.24 2.57 10.85
CA LEU A 100 -17.24 3.15 11.77
C LEU A 100 -17.77 2.09 12.77
N CYS A 101 -17.02 1.01 12.95
CA CYS A 101 -17.26 0.00 13.97
C CYS A 101 -15.98 -0.20 14.77
N CYS A 102 -16.10 0.16 16.06
CA CYS A 102 -15.16 -0.03 17.17
C CYS A 102 -14.06 1.02 17.31
#